data_AF-A0A3M2L546-F1
#
_entry.id   AF-A0A3M2L546-F1
#
_cell.length_a   1.000
_cell.length_b   1.000
_cell.length_c   1.000
_cell.angle_alpha   90.00
_cell.angle_beta   90.00
_cell.angle_gamma   90.00
#
_symmetry.space_group_name_H-M   'P 1'
#
loop_
_entity.id
_entity.type
_entity.pdbx_description
1 polymer ?
#
loop_
_entity_poly.entity_id
_entity_poly.type
_entity_poly.pdbx_seq_one_letter_code
_entity_poly.pdbx_strand_id
1 'polypeptide(L)'
;MAMSPGTIVGGYRIQRLLGQGGMGAVYLAKHPSLPRMDAVKVLSSEMSNDAEFRGRFEREANLVAALDHPNIVSVYNRGEENGQLWIAMQYVDGTDCSAELARDPHSMTPLRALRIVTEVGKGLDYAHRRGLLHRDIKPANFLLAKGDDDEEERVFLADFGVAKSEEDTNELTQTGSFVATIAYAPPEQLQGGSVDHRGDIYSLACSFYKLLTGQNPYPATQPAMVMMGHLYEPPPRPTAVNPHLPAGLDQLFAKAMAKNPADRFNTCREFTEAATAILKPGYQPTGSHTAPSYPIQTYAPTGTDPRGAQVNPTTGSYGQTYSQQYGQAGNYTQTGNYGQTGNYGQAGGYPQQPPASSGSSTSLTLKPTTQPRRKLMIGAGAAVVVVLAIVIGIVATKGSSPSTPAASSTSSAAPAIATPGTYTSPDQAAKANPLFKGKSVTIVDVTNNDKMAIYLSSTPQTQFMEALGFVYNLNYSKSGDEPSPRPLSDTDYNGIEASSDSYILAVRSDAQAGNGGLLGIPYQLQSSRAKVIPLDDPAAVSAMRNWSPGSQQILLDKLVPALQKGVTK
;
A
#
# COMPACT_ATOMS: atom_id res chain seq x y z
N MET A 1 8.81 -26.04 7.99
CA MET A 1 7.92 -26.87 8.82
C MET A 1 8.07 -26.40 10.27
N ALA A 2 7.00 -26.28 11.05
CA ALA A 2 7.10 -25.80 12.43
C ALA A 2 7.88 -26.80 13.30
N MET A 3 8.79 -26.31 14.15
CA MET A 3 9.57 -27.16 15.05
C MET A 3 8.69 -27.82 16.10
N SER A 4 8.96 -29.10 16.37
CA SER A 4 8.25 -29.87 17.39
C SER A 4 8.61 -29.40 18.81
N PRO A 5 7.68 -29.49 19.78
CA PRO A 5 8.01 -29.31 21.19
C PRO A 5 9.17 -30.23 21.60
N GLY A 6 10.11 -29.71 22.39
CA GLY A 6 11.30 -30.42 22.84
C GLY A 6 12.54 -30.23 21.98
N THR A 7 12.41 -29.74 20.73
CA THR A 7 13.54 -29.33 19.89
C THR A 7 14.40 -28.28 20.63
N ILE A 8 15.71 -28.34 20.42
CA ILE A 8 16.66 -27.39 21.01
C ILE A 8 17.16 -26.47 19.90
N VAL A 9 17.15 -25.16 20.16
CA VAL A 9 17.72 -24.12 19.30
C VAL A 9 18.54 -23.16 20.14
N GLY A 10 19.84 -23.03 19.89
CA GLY A 10 20.71 -22.14 20.67
C GLY A 10 20.75 -22.46 22.17
N GLY A 11 20.50 -23.72 22.53
CA GLY A 11 20.33 -24.18 23.92
C GLY A 11 18.92 -23.99 24.50
N TYR A 12 18.03 -23.26 23.83
CA TYR A 12 16.65 -23.06 24.25
C TYR A 12 15.77 -24.25 23.86
N ARG A 13 14.96 -24.75 24.79
CA ARG A 13 14.06 -25.87 24.52
C ARG A 13 12.68 -25.38 24.11
N ILE A 14 12.33 -25.58 22.84
CA ILE A 14 11.04 -25.18 22.25
C ILE A 14 9.88 -25.85 23.00
N GLN A 15 8.87 -25.05 23.33
CA GLN A 15 7.64 -25.49 24.01
C GLN A 15 6.45 -25.48 23.06
N ARG A 16 6.24 -24.36 22.35
CA ARG A 16 5.16 -24.20 21.37
C ARG A 16 5.47 -23.07 20.40
N LEU A 17 4.80 -23.09 19.25
CA LEU A 17 4.78 -21.97 18.31
C LEU A 17 3.99 -20.79 18.91
N LEU A 18 4.54 -19.57 18.78
CA LEU A 18 3.86 -18.32 19.11
C LEU A 18 3.30 -17.66 17.84
N GLY A 19 4.06 -17.67 16.75
CA GLY A 19 3.64 -17.10 15.47
C GLY A 19 4.57 -17.50 14.33
N GLN A 20 4.10 -17.38 13.10
CA GLN A 20 4.88 -17.69 11.90
C GLN A 20 4.57 -16.67 10.80
N GLY A 21 5.60 -16.21 10.09
CA GLY A 21 5.50 -15.30 8.95
C GLY A 21 6.59 -15.57 7.90
N GLY A 22 6.68 -14.71 6.89
CA GLY A 22 7.63 -14.88 5.78
C GLY A 22 9.10 -14.94 6.22
N MET A 23 9.46 -14.20 7.27
CA MET A 23 10.84 -14.13 7.78
C MET A 23 11.24 -15.31 8.67
N GLY A 24 10.27 -16.11 9.14
CA GLY A 24 10.55 -17.19 10.06
C GLY A 24 9.41 -17.48 11.04
N ALA A 25 9.75 -18.16 12.13
CA ALA A 25 8.81 -18.56 13.17
C ALA A 25 9.32 -18.15 14.54
N VAL A 26 8.39 -17.72 15.40
CA VAL A 26 8.65 -17.35 16.79
C VAL A 26 8.08 -18.43 17.70
N TYR A 27 8.88 -18.89 18.64
CA TYR A 27 8.55 -19.97 19.56
C TYR A 27 8.65 -19.52 21.00
N LEU A 28 7.77 -20.04 21.86
CA LEU A 28 7.97 -20.03 23.29
C LEU A 28 8.99 -21.10 23.62
N ALA A 29 10.06 -20.76 24.32
CA ALA A 29 11.12 -21.70 24.65
C ALA A 29 11.57 -21.55 26.11
N LYS A 30 11.91 -22.68 26.74
CA LYS A 30 12.51 -22.67 28.08
C LYS A 30 13.97 -22.25 27.98
N HIS A 31 14.38 -21.28 28.79
CA HIS A 31 15.77 -20.84 28.86
C HIS A 31 16.69 -22.01 29.30
N PRO A 32 17.91 -22.15 28.74
CA PRO A 32 18.81 -23.28 29.01
C PRO A 32 19.14 -23.48 30.49
N SER A 33 19.32 -22.38 31.24
CA SER A 33 19.83 -22.41 32.62
C SER A 33 18.98 -21.69 33.66
N LEU A 34 17.99 -20.90 33.24
CA LEU A 34 17.21 -20.03 34.13
C LEU A 34 15.76 -20.53 34.17
N PRO A 35 15.06 -20.39 35.31
CA PRO A 35 13.68 -20.83 35.44
C PRO A 35 12.70 -19.81 34.82
N ARG A 36 12.93 -19.44 33.55
CA ARG A 36 12.06 -18.53 32.79
C ARG A 36 11.81 -19.04 31.37
N MET A 37 10.80 -18.45 30.74
CA MET A 37 10.50 -18.65 29.32
C MET A 37 10.94 -17.43 28.53
N ASP A 38 11.51 -17.67 27.36
CA ASP A 38 11.93 -16.65 26.40
C ASP A 38 11.27 -16.91 25.05
N ALA A 39 11.14 -15.87 24.23
CA ALA A 39 10.69 -15.99 22.84
C ALA A 39 11.91 -16.20 21.95
N VAL A 40 11.89 -17.23 21.11
CA VAL A 40 12.99 -17.54 20.18
C VAL A 40 12.46 -17.45 18.76
N LYS A 41 12.95 -16.45 18.01
CA LYS A 41 12.66 -16.29 16.59
C LYS A 41 13.74 -16.99 15.80
N VAL A 42 13.32 -17.93 14.96
CA VAL A 42 14.18 -18.69 14.06
C VAL A 42 13.85 -18.27 12.64
N LEU A 43 14.86 -17.80 11.91
CA LEU A 43 14.68 -17.28 10.56
C LEU A 43 14.51 -18.40 9.54
N SER A 44 13.88 -18.11 8.40
CA SER A 44 13.75 -19.08 7.32
C SER A 44 15.14 -19.48 6.77
N SER A 45 15.24 -20.69 6.21
CA SER A 45 16.49 -21.17 5.61
C SER A 45 16.92 -20.32 4.41
N GLU A 46 15.95 -19.78 3.67
CA GLU A 46 16.20 -18.88 2.53
C GLU A 46 16.94 -17.61 2.98
N MET A 47 16.42 -16.92 4.00
CA MET A 47 17.08 -15.73 4.54
C MET A 47 18.39 -16.06 5.26
N SER A 48 18.46 -17.21 5.94
CA SER A 48 19.69 -17.59 6.68
C SER A 48 20.88 -17.91 5.77
N ASN A 49 20.62 -18.31 4.52
CA ASN A 49 21.65 -18.64 3.52
C ASN A 49 22.10 -17.43 2.69
N ASP A 50 21.40 -16.30 2.78
CA ASP A 50 21.83 -15.06 2.15
C ASP A 50 22.92 -14.38 3.00
N ALA A 51 24.13 -14.31 2.45
CA ALA A 51 25.30 -13.75 3.13
C ALA A 51 25.16 -12.26 3.44
N GLU A 52 24.47 -11.50 2.58
CA GLU A 52 24.25 -10.08 2.76
C GLU A 52 23.23 -9.84 3.87
N PHE A 53 22.10 -10.52 3.81
CA PHE A 53 21.09 -10.50 4.86
C PHE A 53 21.69 -10.91 6.22
N ARG A 54 22.47 -11.98 6.24
CA ARG A 54 23.12 -12.47 7.47
C ARG A 54 24.03 -11.43 8.10
N GLY A 55 24.90 -10.79 7.32
CA GLY A 55 25.80 -9.75 7.84
C GLY A 55 25.05 -8.56 8.44
N ARG A 56 23.90 -8.20 7.85
CA ARG A 56 23.00 -7.15 8.36
C ARG A 56 22.28 -7.58 9.63
N PHE A 57 21.71 -8.78 9.65
CA PHE A 57 21.05 -9.35 10.81
C PHE A 57 21.98 -9.35 12.03
N GLU A 58 23.24 -9.77 11.87
CA GLU A 58 24.21 -9.75 12.97
C GLU A 58 24.50 -8.32 13.46
N ARG A 59 24.62 -7.35 12.54
CA ARG A 59 24.86 -5.94 12.88
C ARG A 59 23.67 -5.31 13.61
N GLU A 60 22.48 -5.46 13.07
CA GLU A 60 21.25 -4.89 13.64
C GLU A 60 20.89 -5.57 14.95
N ALA A 61 21.07 -6.89 15.08
CA ALA A 61 20.83 -7.61 16.33
C ALA A 61 21.73 -7.08 17.45
N ASN A 62 22.99 -6.75 17.15
CA ASN A 62 23.91 -6.17 18.13
C ASN A 62 23.46 -4.75 18.56
N LEU A 63 22.92 -3.94 17.65
CA LEU A 63 22.40 -2.61 17.98
C LEU A 63 21.14 -2.70 18.85
N VAL A 64 20.21 -3.60 18.51
CA VAL A 64 18.98 -3.83 19.27
C VAL A 64 19.30 -4.42 20.66
N ALA A 65 20.29 -5.32 20.77
CA ALA A 65 20.72 -5.89 22.05
C ALA A 65 21.30 -4.85 23.01
N ALA A 66 21.75 -3.69 22.52
CA ALA A 66 22.19 -2.58 23.36
C ALA A 66 21.03 -1.68 23.85
N LEU A 67 19.80 -1.92 23.41
CA LEU A 67 18.64 -1.18 23.87
C LEU A 67 18.13 -1.74 25.19
N ASP A 68 18.07 -0.87 26.19
CA ASP A 68 17.43 -1.11 27.48
C ASP A 68 16.39 -0.01 27.70
N HIS A 69 15.11 -0.36 27.54
CA HIS A 69 13.99 0.56 27.68
C HIS A 69 12.72 -0.20 28.06
N PRO A 70 11.90 0.31 29.01
CA PRO A 70 10.70 -0.40 29.51
C PRO A 70 9.65 -0.69 28.44
N ASN A 71 9.63 0.07 27.33
CA ASN A 71 8.70 -0.12 26.22
C ASN A 71 9.32 -0.86 25.00
N ILE A 72 10.49 -1.47 25.12
CA ILE A 72 11.14 -2.22 24.03
C ILE A 72 11.36 -3.66 24.49
N VAL A 73 11.00 -4.63 23.66
CA VAL A 73 11.30 -6.05 23.92
C VAL A 73 12.82 -6.23 23.95
N SER A 74 13.33 -6.71 25.08
CA SER A 74 14.77 -6.95 25.24
C SER A 74 15.25 -8.13 24.40
N VAL A 75 16.37 -7.96 23.71
CA VAL A 75 17.08 -9.06 23.04
C VAL A 75 18.12 -9.62 24.00
N TYR A 76 18.06 -10.93 24.27
CA TYR A 76 18.95 -11.58 25.23
C TYR A 76 20.14 -12.25 24.57
N ASN A 77 19.93 -12.91 23.43
CA ASN A 77 20.99 -13.63 22.75
C ASN A 77 20.65 -13.82 21.27
N ARG A 78 21.66 -14.11 20.44
CA ARG A 78 21.49 -14.45 19.04
C ARG A 78 22.58 -15.40 18.60
N GLY A 79 22.33 -16.13 17.52
CA GLY A 79 23.33 -17.05 16.99
C GLY A 79 22.88 -17.72 15.71
N GLU A 80 23.64 -18.75 15.38
CA GLU A 80 23.38 -19.65 14.26
C GLU A 80 23.44 -21.08 14.78
N GLU A 81 22.56 -21.93 14.28
CA GLU A 81 22.66 -23.37 14.47
C GLU A 81 22.27 -24.08 13.16
N ASN A 82 23.13 -24.98 12.68
CA ASN A 82 22.92 -25.72 11.42
C ASN A 82 22.61 -24.81 10.21
N GLY A 83 23.31 -23.67 10.08
CA GLY A 83 23.07 -22.71 9.00
C GLY A 83 21.82 -21.85 9.19
N GLN A 84 21.09 -22.00 10.30
CA GLN A 84 19.86 -21.26 10.57
C GLN A 84 20.07 -20.20 11.65
N LEU A 85 19.76 -18.95 11.32
CA LEU A 85 19.88 -17.82 12.24
C LEU A 85 18.73 -17.83 13.26
N TRP A 86 19.06 -17.49 14.51
CA TRP A 86 18.09 -17.37 15.58
C TRP A 86 18.40 -16.19 16.51
N ILE A 87 17.35 -15.67 17.15
CA ILE A 87 17.42 -14.61 18.16
C ILE A 87 16.47 -14.93 19.30
N ALA A 88 16.99 -14.88 20.52
CA ALA A 88 16.26 -15.05 21.77
C ALA A 88 15.97 -13.68 22.39
N MET A 89 14.73 -13.46 22.75
CA MET A 89 14.21 -12.19 23.24
C MET A 89 13.23 -12.42 24.41
N GLN A 90 12.90 -11.34 25.10
CA GLN A 90 11.92 -11.34 26.17
C GLN A 90 10.59 -11.94 25.68
N TYR A 91 10.09 -12.95 26.39
CA TYR A 91 8.72 -13.38 26.23
C TYR A 91 7.78 -12.41 26.94
N VAL A 92 6.84 -11.84 26.19
CA VAL A 92 5.78 -10.98 26.72
C VAL A 92 4.51 -11.82 26.82
N ASP A 93 4.07 -12.11 28.05
CA ASP A 93 2.86 -12.90 28.27
C ASP A 93 1.61 -12.03 28.10
N GLY A 94 0.94 -12.16 26.96
CA GLY A 94 -0.16 -11.29 26.59
C GLY A 94 -0.62 -11.46 25.14
N THR A 95 -1.05 -10.37 24.54
CA THR A 95 -1.51 -10.31 23.14
C THR A 95 -0.81 -9.18 22.40
N ASP A 96 -1.15 -8.97 21.14
CA ASP A 96 -0.75 -7.80 20.36
C ASP A 96 -1.98 -6.99 19.96
N CYS A 97 -1.78 -5.72 19.61
CA CYS A 97 -2.88 -4.83 19.28
C CYS A 97 -3.67 -5.27 18.02
N SER A 98 -3.05 -5.99 17.09
CA SER A 98 -3.74 -6.52 15.91
C SER A 98 -4.67 -7.66 16.29
N ALA A 99 -4.20 -8.60 17.11
CA ALA A 99 -5.00 -9.70 17.63
C ALA A 99 -6.14 -9.22 18.54
N GLU A 100 -5.87 -8.21 19.39
CA GLU A 100 -6.87 -7.62 20.27
C GLU A 100 -7.99 -6.93 19.48
N LEU A 101 -7.66 -6.13 18.45
CA LEU A 101 -8.65 -5.53 17.54
C LEU A 101 -9.46 -6.58 16.76
N ALA A 102 -8.82 -7.67 16.34
CA ALA A 102 -9.50 -8.75 15.61
C ALA A 102 -10.47 -9.53 16.51
N ARG A 103 -10.12 -9.68 17.80
CA ARG A 103 -10.95 -10.34 18.81
C ARG A 103 -12.18 -9.50 19.16
N ASP A 104 -11.98 -8.20 19.38
CA ASP A 104 -13.05 -7.27 19.74
C ASP A 104 -12.71 -5.85 19.24
N PRO A 105 -13.39 -5.34 18.19
CA PRO A 105 -13.18 -3.98 17.70
C PRO A 105 -13.47 -2.88 18.73
N HIS A 106 -14.25 -3.17 19.77
CA HIS A 106 -14.60 -2.22 20.84
C HIS A 106 -13.64 -2.24 22.02
N SER A 107 -12.72 -3.21 22.07
CA SER A 107 -11.69 -3.30 23.10
C SER A 107 -10.71 -2.12 23.07
N MET A 108 -10.60 -1.43 21.93
CA MET A 108 -9.65 -0.35 21.71
C MET A 108 -10.34 1.02 21.78
N THR A 109 -10.48 1.58 22.99
CA THR A 109 -11.01 2.94 23.15
C THR A 109 -9.99 4.00 22.68
N PRO A 110 -10.42 5.22 22.31
CA PRO A 110 -9.49 6.27 21.90
C PRO A 110 -8.42 6.60 22.94
N LEU A 111 -8.75 6.55 24.23
CA LEU A 111 -7.79 6.79 25.32
C LEU A 111 -6.82 5.62 25.50
N ARG A 112 -7.26 4.38 25.33
CA ARG A 112 -6.38 3.19 25.35
C ARG A 112 -5.42 3.22 24.15
N ALA A 113 -5.93 3.51 22.95
CA ALA A 113 -5.13 3.67 21.74
C ALA A 113 -4.05 4.76 21.90
N LEU A 114 -4.44 5.93 22.43
CA LEU A 114 -3.50 7.02 22.73
C LEU A 114 -2.40 6.58 23.70
N ARG A 115 -2.76 5.88 24.78
CA ARG A 115 -1.81 5.37 25.77
C ARG A 115 -0.80 4.44 25.11
N ILE A 116 -1.27 3.45 24.36
CA ILE A 116 -0.42 2.48 23.65
C ILE A 116 0.55 3.19 22.70
N VAL A 117 0.06 4.10 21.86
CA VAL A 117 0.88 4.84 20.91
C VAL A 117 1.88 5.77 21.61
N THR A 118 1.52 6.31 22.78
CA THR A 118 2.44 7.10 23.62
C THR A 118 3.57 6.24 24.17
N GLU A 119 3.28 5.06 24.70
CA GLU A 119 4.30 4.13 25.21
C GLU A 119 5.23 3.61 24.10
N VAL A 120 4.66 3.24 22.94
CA VAL A 120 5.45 2.89 21.74
C VAL A 120 6.32 4.07 21.29
N GLY A 121 5.76 5.28 21.29
CA GLY A 121 6.48 6.50 20.92
C GLY A 121 7.69 6.78 21.82
N LYS A 122 7.61 6.50 23.13
CA LYS A 122 8.75 6.61 24.05
C LYS A 122 9.89 5.67 23.66
N GLY A 123 9.56 4.42 23.32
CA GLY A 123 10.53 3.42 22.85
C GLY A 123 11.17 3.82 21.51
N LEU A 124 10.37 4.30 20.56
CA LEU A 124 10.86 4.80 19.27
C LEU A 124 11.82 5.98 19.45
N ASP A 125 11.42 7.01 20.20
CA ASP A 125 12.29 8.17 20.47
C ASP A 125 13.61 7.74 21.15
N TYR A 126 13.57 6.73 22.03
CA TYR A 126 14.78 6.18 22.66
C TYR A 126 15.74 5.52 21.66
N ALA A 127 15.22 4.77 20.69
CA ALA A 127 16.00 4.16 19.62
C ALA A 127 16.53 5.21 18.62
N HIS A 128 15.69 6.18 18.24
CA HIS A 128 16.06 7.26 17.32
C HIS A 128 17.24 8.10 17.83
N ARG A 129 17.30 8.38 19.15
CA ARG A 129 18.45 9.07 19.77
C ARG A 129 19.77 8.30 19.64
N ARG A 130 19.70 6.99 19.36
CA ARG A 130 20.86 6.10 19.14
C ARG A 130 21.10 5.81 17.66
N GLY A 131 20.40 6.51 16.77
CA GLY A 131 20.53 6.33 15.32
C GLY A 131 19.97 5.00 14.82
N LEU A 132 19.03 4.38 15.55
CA LEU A 132 18.38 3.15 15.14
C LEU A 132 16.93 3.40 14.75
N LEU A 133 16.54 2.94 13.56
CA LEU A 133 15.18 2.99 13.03
C LEU A 133 14.48 1.64 13.23
N HIS A 134 13.16 1.66 13.37
CA HIS A 134 12.38 0.42 13.51
C HIS A 134 11.95 -0.17 12.16
N ARG A 135 11.49 0.65 11.20
CA ARG A 135 11.10 0.29 9.81
C ARG A 135 9.91 -0.68 9.62
N ASP A 136 9.41 -1.28 10.69
CA ASP A 136 8.23 -2.16 10.66
C ASP A 136 7.18 -1.84 11.73
N ILE A 137 6.83 -0.57 11.89
CA ILE A 137 5.85 -0.14 12.90
C ILE A 137 4.43 -0.49 12.46
N LYS A 138 3.76 -1.35 13.23
CA LYS A 138 2.38 -1.79 13.00
C LYS A 138 1.77 -2.38 14.29
N PRO A 139 0.42 -2.46 14.41
CA PRO A 139 -0.24 -2.99 15.60
C PRO A 139 0.20 -4.40 16.02
N ALA A 140 0.57 -5.27 15.08
CA ALA A 140 1.06 -6.63 15.38
C ALA A 140 2.40 -6.65 16.15
N ASN A 141 3.14 -5.54 16.14
CA ASN A 141 4.40 -5.38 16.87
C ASN A 141 4.22 -4.64 18.21
N PHE A 142 2.98 -4.25 18.57
CA PHE A 142 2.67 -3.60 19.84
C PHE A 142 2.11 -4.64 20.80
N LEU A 143 2.99 -5.22 21.61
CA LEU A 143 2.64 -6.26 22.57
C LEU A 143 2.06 -5.66 23.84
N LEU A 144 0.96 -6.24 24.29
CA LEU A 144 0.22 -5.86 25.49
C LEU A 144 0.37 -6.97 26.52
N ALA A 145 1.20 -6.74 27.52
CA ALA A 145 1.32 -7.64 28.67
C ALA A 145 0.18 -7.36 29.64
N LYS A 146 -0.40 -8.43 30.20
CA LYS A 146 -1.34 -8.27 31.32
C LYS A 146 -0.63 -7.58 32.48
N GLY A 147 -1.28 -6.57 33.07
CA GLY A 147 -0.86 -6.04 34.36
C GLY A 147 -1.21 -7.04 35.46
N ASP A 148 -0.45 -7.01 36.56
CA ASP A 148 -0.77 -7.80 37.75
C ASP A 148 -1.89 -7.09 38.53
N ASP A 149 -2.96 -7.83 38.86
CA ASP A 149 -4.11 -7.62 39.77
C ASP A 149 -4.78 -6.22 39.92
N ASP A 150 -4.16 -5.10 39.56
CA ASP A 150 -4.73 -3.74 39.43
C ASP A 150 -3.85 -2.79 38.56
N GLU A 151 -2.69 -3.25 38.07
CA GLU A 151 -1.83 -2.45 37.20
C GLU A 151 -2.39 -2.33 35.79
N GLU A 152 -2.26 -1.16 35.18
CA GLU A 152 -2.58 -1.00 33.78
C GLU A 152 -1.67 -1.90 32.91
N GLU A 153 -2.19 -2.39 31.78
CA GLU A 153 -1.42 -3.22 30.84
C GLU A 153 -0.08 -2.56 30.45
N ARG A 154 1.00 -3.35 30.37
CA ARG A 154 2.31 -2.85 29.93
C ARG A 154 2.44 -3.01 28.42
N VAL A 155 3.03 -2.00 27.78
CA VAL A 155 3.15 -1.93 26.31
C VAL A 155 4.62 -2.08 25.91
N PHE A 156 4.89 -3.04 25.04
CA PHE A 156 6.20 -3.32 24.49
C PHE A 156 6.19 -3.22 22.97
N LEU A 157 7.23 -2.60 22.41
CA LEU A 157 7.53 -2.60 20.99
C LEU A 157 8.45 -3.79 20.67
N ALA A 158 7.95 -4.70 19.86
CA ALA A 158 8.66 -5.91 19.42
C ALA A 158 9.14 -5.78 17.96
N ASP A 159 10.01 -6.70 17.54
CA ASP A 159 10.42 -6.84 16.14
C ASP A 159 10.97 -5.54 15.54
N PHE A 160 11.91 -4.89 16.25
CA PHE A 160 12.84 -3.94 15.63
C PHE A 160 13.37 -4.60 14.37
N GLY A 161 13.34 -3.90 13.23
CA GLY A 161 13.45 -4.48 11.90
C GLY A 161 14.81 -5.09 11.55
N VAL A 162 15.36 -6.00 12.37
CA VAL A 162 16.65 -6.73 12.27
C VAL A 162 16.84 -7.47 10.93
N ALA A 163 15.83 -7.42 10.07
CA ALA A 163 15.64 -8.19 8.87
C ALA A 163 15.01 -7.37 7.72
N LYS A 164 14.95 -6.03 7.81
CA LYS A 164 14.39 -5.17 6.75
C LYS A 164 15.37 -4.07 6.36
N SER A 165 15.91 -4.17 5.15
CA SER A 165 16.87 -3.21 4.63
C SER A 165 16.20 -1.95 4.04
N GLU A 166 17.00 -0.90 3.82
CA GLU A 166 16.63 0.28 3.01
C GLU A 166 16.60 -0.04 1.51
N GLU A 167 17.20 -1.16 1.09
CA GLU A 167 17.34 -1.62 -0.30
C GLU A 167 16.29 -2.68 -0.69
N ASP A 168 15.61 -3.28 0.30
CA ASP A 168 14.55 -4.30 0.12
C ASP A 168 13.26 -3.70 -0.46
N THR A 169 13.25 -2.40 -0.72
CA THR A 169 12.23 -1.74 -1.53
C THR A 169 12.12 -2.35 -2.93
N ASN A 170 13.18 -3.00 -3.41
CA ASN A 170 13.16 -3.77 -4.66
C ASN A 170 12.62 -5.22 -4.50
N GLU A 171 12.80 -5.85 -3.33
CA GLU A 171 12.41 -7.25 -3.06
C GLU A 171 11.01 -7.41 -2.46
N LEU A 172 10.36 -6.30 -2.13
CA LEU A 172 8.96 -6.22 -1.74
C LEU A 172 8.00 -6.88 -2.77
N THR A 173 8.46 -7.29 -3.95
CA THR A 173 7.63 -7.74 -5.09
C THR A 173 7.25 -9.23 -5.15
N GLN A 174 7.74 -10.14 -4.28
CA GLN A 174 7.64 -11.59 -4.57
C GLN A 174 6.75 -12.51 -3.71
N THR A 175 6.13 -12.11 -2.58
CA THR A 175 5.30 -13.08 -1.79
C THR A 175 4.05 -12.48 -1.13
N GLY A 176 2.99 -13.28 -1.00
CA GLY A 176 1.65 -12.92 -0.48
C GLY A 176 1.58 -12.32 0.94
N SER A 177 2.72 -12.14 1.63
CA SER A 177 2.85 -11.33 2.84
C SER A 177 2.96 -9.81 2.54
N PHE A 178 2.90 -9.42 1.27
CA PHE A 178 3.12 -8.06 0.74
C PHE A 178 2.09 -7.02 1.24
N VAL A 179 0.80 -7.35 1.24
CA VAL A 179 -0.29 -6.40 1.61
C VAL A 179 -0.17 -5.92 3.06
N ALA A 180 0.17 -6.81 3.99
CA ALA A 180 0.22 -6.49 5.41
C ALA A 180 1.40 -5.56 5.78
N THR A 181 2.47 -5.58 4.99
CA THR A 181 3.65 -4.73 5.21
C THR A 181 3.48 -3.33 4.61
N ILE A 182 2.83 -3.21 3.45
CA ILE A 182 2.62 -1.92 2.78
C ILE A 182 1.64 -1.02 3.55
N ALA A 183 0.67 -1.61 4.27
CA ALA A 183 -0.42 -0.88 4.93
C ALA A 183 0.00 0.17 5.98
N TYR A 184 1.28 0.17 6.37
CA TYR A 184 1.86 1.11 7.32
C TYR A 184 3.13 1.77 6.80
N ALA A 185 3.60 1.41 5.59
CA ALA A 185 4.89 1.86 5.06
C ALA A 185 4.84 3.35 4.68
N PRO A 186 5.87 4.13 5.03
CA PRO A 186 5.93 5.53 4.64
C PRO A 186 6.19 5.69 3.13
N PRO A 187 5.77 6.80 2.51
CA PRO A 187 5.91 7.05 1.08
C PRO A 187 7.35 6.90 0.56
N GLU A 188 8.32 7.44 1.30
CA GLU A 188 9.74 7.37 0.94
C GLU A 188 10.27 5.94 0.90
N GLN A 189 9.80 5.06 1.80
CA GLN A 189 10.15 3.63 1.76
C GLN A 189 9.54 2.97 0.53
N LEU A 190 8.30 3.30 0.17
CA LEU A 190 7.66 2.74 -1.01
C LEU A 190 8.29 3.22 -2.33
N GLN A 191 8.98 4.37 -2.30
CA GLN A 191 9.70 4.93 -3.45
C GLN A 191 11.16 4.46 -3.54
N GLY A 192 11.65 3.64 -2.60
CA GLY A 192 13.07 3.29 -2.53
C GLY A 192 13.97 4.45 -2.12
N GLY A 193 13.42 5.47 -1.47
CA GLY A 193 14.15 6.60 -0.92
C GLY A 193 14.73 6.31 0.46
N SER A 194 15.64 7.17 0.91
CA SER A 194 16.20 7.10 2.27
C SER A 194 15.11 7.37 3.31
N VAL A 195 14.96 6.45 4.26
CA VAL A 195 14.02 6.57 5.37
C VAL A 195 14.76 7.08 6.60
N ASP A 196 14.27 8.15 7.23
CA ASP A 196 14.74 8.60 8.54
C ASP A 196 13.71 8.30 9.64
N HIS A 197 13.94 8.79 10.85
CA HIS A 197 13.05 8.60 12.00
C HIS A 197 11.60 9.08 11.76
N ARG A 198 11.38 10.01 10.83
CA ARG A 198 10.05 10.51 10.47
C ARG A 198 9.25 9.49 9.63
N GLY A 199 9.91 8.48 9.07
CA GLY A 199 9.28 7.29 8.52
C GLY A 199 8.57 6.47 9.60
N ASP A 200 9.24 6.21 10.73
CA ASP A 200 8.63 5.50 11.87
C ASP A 200 7.45 6.30 12.46
N ILE A 201 7.54 7.63 12.49
CA ILE A 201 6.42 8.51 12.93
C ILE A 201 5.21 8.37 12.01
N TYR A 202 5.41 8.30 10.69
CA TYR A 202 4.35 8.07 9.73
C TYR A 202 3.67 6.71 9.97
N SER A 203 4.46 5.65 10.14
CA SER A 203 3.94 4.30 10.41
C SER A 203 3.24 4.20 11.77
N LEU A 204 3.73 4.93 12.79
CA LEU A 204 3.07 5.06 14.08
C LEU A 204 1.71 5.76 13.95
N ALA A 205 1.62 6.79 13.11
CA ALA A 205 0.35 7.44 12.79
C ALA A 205 -0.61 6.49 12.06
N CYS A 206 -0.14 5.74 11.04
CA CYS A 206 -0.95 4.70 10.40
C CYS A 206 -1.50 3.68 11.42
N SER A 207 -0.66 3.27 12.37
CA SER A 207 -1.05 2.36 13.45
C SER A 207 -2.09 3.00 14.37
N PHE A 208 -1.89 4.28 14.77
CA PHE A 208 -2.84 4.98 15.60
C PHE A 208 -4.21 5.15 14.91
N TYR A 209 -4.22 5.48 13.61
CA TYR A 209 -5.45 5.56 12.82
C TYR A 209 -6.21 4.23 12.86
N LYS A 210 -5.49 3.11 12.68
CA LYS A 210 -6.07 1.76 12.75
C LYS A 210 -6.66 1.45 14.12
N LEU A 211 -5.96 1.81 15.20
CA LEU A 211 -6.45 1.62 16.57
C LEU A 211 -7.69 2.44 16.88
N LEU A 212 -7.81 3.66 16.32
CA LEU A 212 -8.97 4.54 16.54
C LEU A 212 -10.20 4.16 15.72
N THR A 213 -9.99 3.67 14.51
CA THR A 213 -11.06 3.49 13.50
C THR A 213 -11.40 2.04 13.22
N GLY A 214 -10.54 1.10 13.60
CA GLY A 214 -10.61 -0.31 13.21
C GLY A 214 -10.25 -0.56 11.73
N GLN A 215 -9.93 0.47 10.94
CA GLN A 215 -9.64 0.36 9.51
C GLN A 215 -8.21 0.82 9.18
N ASN A 216 -7.59 0.23 8.16
CA ASN A 216 -6.28 0.71 7.70
C ASN A 216 -6.46 2.12 7.08
N PRO A 217 -5.45 2.98 7.10
CA PRO A 217 -5.55 4.34 6.54
C PRO A 217 -5.99 4.35 5.07
N TYR A 218 -5.41 3.46 4.26
CA TYR A 218 -5.76 3.26 2.86
C TYR A 218 -6.23 1.81 2.64
N PRO A 219 -7.53 1.52 2.85
CA PRO A 219 -8.05 0.17 2.77
C PRO A 219 -8.23 -0.25 1.31
N ALA A 220 -7.48 -1.26 0.86
CA ALA A 220 -7.69 -1.90 -0.43
C ALA A 220 -7.33 -3.39 -0.38
N THR A 221 -7.94 -4.18 -1.26
CA THR A 221 -7.62 -5.62 -1.40
C THR A 221 -6.36 -5.86 -2.23
N GLN A 222 -6.02 -4.94 -3.13
CA GLN A 222 -4.84 -5.02 -3.99
C GLN A 222 -3.69 -4.23 -3.36
N PRO A 223 -2.51 -4.84 -3.12
CA PRO A 223 -1.38 -4.16 -2.48
C PRO A 223 -0.89 -2.94 -3.25
N ALA A 224 -0.96 -2.96 -4.58
CA ALA A 224 -0.65 -1.82 -5.42
C ALA A 224 -1.53 -0.60 -5.10
N MET A 225 -2.82 -0.80 -4.79
CA MET A 225 -3.73 0.29 -4.41
C MET A 225 -3.41 0.84 -3.03
N VAL A 226 -3.04 -0.02 -2.07
CA VAL A 226 -2.58 0.40 -0.75
C VAL A 226 -1.33 1.27 -0.88
N MET A 227 -0.37 0.83 -1.71
CA MET A 227 0.84 1.59 -2.04
C MET A 227 0.50 2.94 -2.66
N MET A 228 -0.37 2.98 -3.66
CA MET A 228 -0.82 4.24 -4.30
C MET A 228 -1.50 5.18 -3.30
N GLY A 229 -2.28 4.66 -2.36
CA GLY A 229 -2.86 5.45 -1.28
C GLY A 229 -1.80 6.12 -0.41
N HIS A 230 -0.80 5.35 0.02
CA HIS A 230 0.34 5.90 0.76
C HIS A 230 1.14 6.92 -0.06
N LEU A 231 1.28 6.77 -1.37
CA LEU A 231 2.04 7.69 -2.21
C LEU A 231 1.28 8.98 -2.57
N TYR A 232 0.00 8.88 -2.94
CA TYR A 232 -0.70 9.95 -3.66
C TYR A 232 -2.03 10.39 -3.03
N GLU A 233 -2.75 9.50 -2.34
CA GLU A 233 -4.02 9.89 -1.73
C GLU A 233 -3.82 10.83 -0.53
N PRO A 234 -4.72 11.80 -0.29
CA PRO A 234 -4.60 12.67 0.88
C PRO A 234 -4.59 11.85 2.18
N PRO A 235 -3.94 12.34 3.26
CA PRO A 235 -4.06 11.73 4.58
C PRO A 235 -5.53 11.52 4.98
N PRO A 236 -5.91 10.32 5.43
CA PRO A 236 -7.29 10.02 5.74
C PRO A 236 -7.74 10.73 7.01
N ARG A 237 -9.04 11.08 7.04
CA ARG A 237 -9.67 11.74 8.17
C ARG A 237 -10.34 10.71 9.08
N PRO A 238 -9.89 10.51 10.33
CA PRO A 238 -10.54 9.56 11.24
C PRO A 238 -12.00 9.93 11.52
N THR A 239 -12.38 11.21 11.48
CA THR A 239 -13.78 11.63 11.67
C THR A 239 -14.71 11.20 10.54
N ALA A 240 -14.17 10.90 9.35
CA ALA A 240 -14.96 10.36 8.24
C ALA A 240 -15.40 8.91 8.51
N VAL A 241 -14.63 8.16 9.31
CA VAL A 241 -14.95 6.79 9.70
C VAL A 241 -15.73 6.76 11.02
N ASN A 242 -15.29 7.55 12.01
CA ASN A 242 -15.95 7.66 13.31
C ASN A 242 -16.26 9.14 13.64
N PRO A 243 -17.48 9.63 13.35
CA PRO A 243 -17.88 11.01 13.61
C PRO A 243 -17.88 11.43 15.09
N HIS A 244 -17.76 10.50 16.03
CA HIS A 244 -17.67 10.80 17.47
C HIS A 244 -16.27 11.21 17.92
N LEU A 245 -15.26 11.05 17.07
CA LEU A 245 -13.90 11.48 17.35
C LEU A 245 -13.77 13.01 17.30
N PRO A 246 -12.91 13.64 18.14
CA PRO A 246 -12.69 15.09 18.09
C PRO A 246 -12.14 15.53 16.73
N ALA A 247 -12.69 16.62 16.19
CA ALA A 247 -12.30 17.16 14.87
C ALA A 247 -10.82 17.52 14.75
N GLY A 248 -10.16 17.86 15.86
CA GLY A 248 -8.72 18.14 15.89
C GLY A 248 -7.84 16.97 15.41
N LEU A 249 -8.34 15.72 15.50
CA LEU A 249 -7.60 14.56 15.03
C LEU A 249 -7.39 14.58 13.51
N ASP A 250 -8.30 15.15 12.73
CA ASP A 250 -8.12 15.22 11.26
C ASP A 250 -6.85 16.01 10.89
N GLN A 251 -6.59 17.13 11.58
CA GLN A 251 -5.37 17.93 11.36
C GLN A 251 -4.11 17.24 11.90
N LEU A 252 -4.23 16.51 13.01
CA LEU A 252 -3.15 15.69 13.56
C LEU A 252 -2.68 14.65 12.54
N PHE A 253 -3.60 13.88 11.96
CA PHE A 253 -3.28 12.87 10.94
C PHE A 253 -2.81 13.50 9.63
N ALA A 254 -3.38 14.64 9.21
CA ALA A 254 -2.90 15.38 8.05
C ALA A 254 -1.41 15.75 8.17
N LYS A 255 -0.97 16.16 9.37
CA LYS A 255 0.45 16.45 9.64
C LYS A 255 1.29 15.19 9.77
N ALA A 256 0.89 14.24 10.61
CA ALA A 256 1.70 13.05 10.90
C ALA A 256 1.87 12.13 9.67
N MET A 257 0.89 12.11 8.78
CA MET A 257 0.90 11.33 7.55
C MET A 257 1.16 12.18 6.30
N ALA A 258 1.75 13.37 6.44
CA ALA A 258 2.15 14.18 5.31
C ALA A 258 3.11 13.41 4.38
N LYS A 259 2.96 13.57 3.06
CA LYS A 259 3.75 12.77 2.10
C LYS A 259 5.23 13.11 2.17
N ASN A 260 5.56 14.39 2.25
CA ASN A 260 6.90 14.87 2.49
C ASN A 260 7.27 14.69 3.99
N PRO A 261 8.37 13.98 4.31
CA PRO A 261 8.83 13.83 5.70
C PRO A 261 9.06 15.15 6.43
N ALA A 262 9.46 16.22 5.73
CA ALA A 262 9.71 17.53 6.33
C ALA A 262 8.46 18.20 6.92
N ASP A 263 7.28 17.82 6.46
CA ASP A 263 6.00 18.38 6.92
C ASP A 263 5.42 17.63 8.13
N ARG A 264 6.09 16.57 8.58
CA ARG A 264 5.65 15.72 9.71
C ARG A 264 6.09 16.27 11.06
N PHE A 265 5.69 15.60 12.13
CA PHE A 265 6.26 15.83 13.47
C PHE A 265 7.73 15.41 13.50
N ASN A 266 8.54 16.09 14.32
CA ASN A 266 9.96 15.80 14.42
C ASN A 266 10.24 14.64 15.39
N THR A 267 9.38 14.41 16.39
CA THR A 267 9.54 13.35 17.39
C THR A 267 8.22 12.60 17.62
N CYS A 268 8.28 11.35 18.08
CA CYS A 268 7.08 10.62 18.50
C CYS A 268 6.41 11.31 19.70
N ARG A 269 7.20 11.94 20.58
CA ARG A 269 6.70 12.79 21.67
C ARG A 269 5.83 13.93 21.18
N GLU A 270 6.30 14.74 20.22
CA GLU A 270 5.51 15.86 19.69
C GLU A 270 4.17 15.40 19.11
N PHE A 271 4.18 14.28 18.38
CA PHE A 271 2.97 13.67 17.83
C PHE A 271 1.98 13.23 18.94
N THR A 272 2.48 12.54 19.97
CA THR A 272 1.65 11.99 21.05
C THR A 272 1.17 13.07 22.04
N GLU A 273 1.95 14.12 22.28
CA GLU A 273 1.52 15.30 23.05
C GLU A 273 0.40 16.06 22.33
N ALA A 274 0.52 16.26 21.00
CA ALA A 274 -0.54 16.87 20.21
C ALA A 274 -1.83 16.01 20.23
N ALA A 275 -1.70 14.69 20.09
CA ALA A 275 -2.83 13.77 20.21
C ALA A 275 -3.48 13.82 21.61
N THR A 276 -2.67 13.93 22.66
CA THR A 276 -3.14 14.03 24.05
C THR A 276 -3.93 15.31 24.29
N ALA A 277 -3.44 16.46 23.80
CA ALA A 277 -4.15 17.73 23.92
C ALA A 277 -5.55 17.71 23.28
N ILE A 278 -5.72 16.93 22.20
CA ILE A 278 -6.99 16.78 21.48
C ILE A 278 -7.95 15.82 22.22
N LEU A 279 -7.44 14.68 22.70
CA LEU A 279 -8.25 13.61 23.31
C LEU A 279 -8.51 13.79 24.81
N LYS A 280 -7.72 14.61 25.50
CA LYS A 280 -7.88 14.96 26.93
C LYS A 280 -7.99 16.48 27.09
N PRO A 281 -9.16 17.08 26.82
CA PRO A 281 -9.35 18.53 26.94
C PRO A 281 -8.99 19.04 28.35
N GLY A 282 -8.17 20.10 28.42
CA GLY A 282 -7.66 20.64 29.69
C GLY A 282 -6.26 20.13 30.08
N TYR A 283 -5.69 19.18 29.34
CA TYR A 283 -4.28 18.79 29.50
C TYR A 283 -3.36 19.91 28.98
N GLN A 284 -2.60 20.53 29.89
CA GLN A 284 -1.50 21.44 29.55
C GLN A 284 -0.21 20.62 29.62
N PRO A 285 0.53 20.42 28.52
CA PRO A 285 1.83 19.77 28.59
C PRO A 285 2.72 20.58 29.53
N THR A 286 3.25 19.94 30.58
CA THR A 286 4.26 20.56 31.45
C THR A 286 5.50 20.80 30.61
N GLY A 287 5.69 22.06 30.20
CA GLY A 287 6.73 22.44 29.26
C GLY A 287 8.13 22.14 29.76
N SER A 288 8.74 21.09 29.23
CA SER A 288 10.18 21.02 29.01
C SER A 288 10.42 21.12 27.52
N HIS A 289 10.53 22.36 27.02
CA HIS A 289 10.93 22.67 25.63
C HIS A 289 12.42 22.35 25.42
N THR A 290 12.74 21.07 25.45
CA THR A 290 13.91 20.51 24.77
C THR A 290 13.36 19.36 23.95
N ALA A 291 12.68 19.68 22.85
CA ALA A 291 12.43 18.70 21.81
C ALA A 291 13.82 18.17 21.40
N PRO A 292 14.11 16.87 21.54
CA PRO A 292 15.38 16.35 21.10
C PRO A 292 15.48 16.57 19.58
N SER A 293 16.40 17.42 19.14
CA SER A 293 16.77 17.48 17.73
C SER A 293 17.53 16.21 17.40
N TYR A 294 16.93 15.31 16.61
CA TYR A 294 17.65 14.17 16.08
C TYR A 294 18.69 14.66 15.07
N PRO A 295 19.94 14.16 15.10
CA PRO A 295 20.87 14.41 14.02
C PRO A 295 20.27 13.84 12.73
N ILE A 296 20.16 14.67 11.69
CA ILE A 296 19.79 14.21 10.36
C ILE A 296 20.90 13.25 9.90
N GLN A 297 20.60 11.96 9.80
CA GLN A 297 21.52 11.01 9.15
C GLN A 297 21.42 11.23 7.63
N THR A 298 22.24 12.12 7.10
CA THR A 298 22.57 12.11 5.67
C THR A 298 23.78 11.20 5.46
N TYR A 299 23.57 10.03 4.86
CA TYR A 299 24.71 9.28 4.33
C TYR A 299 25.22 10.01 3.09
N ALA A 300 26.40 10.63 3.20
CA ALA A 300 27.09 11.17 2.03
C ALA A 300 27.56 9.98 1.15
N PRO A 301 27.35 10.01 -0.18
CA PRO A 301 27.88 8.98 -1.05
C PRO A 301 29.41 9.11 -1.05
N THR A 302 30.09 8.14 -0.42
CA THR A 302 31.54 7.99 -0.53
C THR A 302 31.84 7.41 -1.92
N GLY A 303 31.95 8.29 -2.90
CA GLY A 303 32.45 7.96 -4.23
C GLY A 303 33.97 7.73 -4.18
N THR A 304 34.40 6.52 -3.87
CA THR A 304 35.71 6.03 -4.32
C THR A 304 35.48 5.11 -5.50
N ASP A 305 35.60 5.68 -6.70
CA ASP A 305 35.70 4.94 -7.96
C ASP A 305 37.00 4.11 -7.96
N PRO A 306 36.96 2.76 -8.08
CA PRO A 306 38.16 1.94 -8.08
C PRO A 306 38.83 1.84 -9.47
N ARG A 307 38.45 2.65 -10.47
CA ARG A 307 39.07 2.63 -11.82
C ARG A 307 40.04 3.79 -12.04
N GLY A 308 41.21 3.72 -11.41
CA GLY A 308 42.25 4.71 -11.65
C GLY A 308 43.58 4.47 -10.96
N ALA A 309 44.19 3.28 -11.11
CA ALA A 309 45.59 3.09 -10.74
C ALA A 309 46.27 2.04 -11.64
N GLN A 310 46.70 2.48 -12.82
CA GLN A 310 47.75 1.80 -13.58
C GLN A 310 49.09 2.22 -12.98
N VAL A 311 49.81 1.29 -12.36
CA VAL A 311 51.19 1.48 -11.90
C VAL A 311 52.09 0.52 -12.69
N ASN A 312 53.04 1.09 -13.43
CA ASN A 312 54.10 0.38 -14.14
C ASN A 312 55.07 -0.32 -13.18
N PRO A 313 55.63 -1.50 -13.52
CA PRO A 313 56.67 -2.14 -12.72
C PRO A 313 58.07 -1.79 -13.23
N THR A 314 59.01 -1.51 -12.33
CA THR A 314 60.45 -1.68 -12.60
C THR A 314 61.27 -1.84 -11.31
N THR A 315 61.72 -3.09 -11.08
CA THR A 315 63.04 -3.57 -10.60
C THR A 315 63.82 -2.88 -9.46
N GLY A 316 64.26 -3.72 -8.49
CA GLY A 316 65.46 -3.56 -7.64
C GLY A 316 65.15 -3.73 -6.14
N SER A 317 65.20 -4.91 -5.53
CA SER A 317 66.35 -5.71 -5.04
C SER A 317 67.10 -5.14 -3.81
N TYR A 318 67.28 -6.04 -2.83
CA TYR A 318 68.02 -5.95 -1.54
C TYR A 318 67.32 -5.10 -0.46
N GLY A 319 67.18 -5.49 0.82
CA GLY A 319 67.63 -6.63 1.60
C GLY A 319 67.64 -6.21 3.09
N GLN A 320 67.30 -7.16 3.98
CA GLN A 320 67.77 -7.26 5.37
C GLN A 320 67.32 -6.21 6.44
N THR A 321 66.44 -6.66 7.34
CA THR A 321 66.81 -7.05 8.74
C THR A 321 66.79 -6.02 9.90
N TYR A 322 66.09 -6.45 10.98
CA TYR A 322 66.11 -6.08 12.41
C TYR A 322 65.84 -4.59 12.78
N SER A 323 65.29 -4.21 13.93
CA SER A 323 64.55 -4.82 15.05
C SER A 323 64.26 -3.64 16.01
N GLN A 324 63.23 -3.77 16.86
CA GLN A 324 63.21 -3.22 18.23
C GLN A 324 63.21 -1.68 18.39
N GLN A 325 62.69 -1.01 19.43
CA GLN A 325 62.13 -1.36 20.73
C GLN A 325 61.94 -0.01 21.46
N TYR A 326 60.73 0.21 22.01
CA TYR A 326 60.40 1.00 23.20
C TYR A 326 60.70 2.52 23.31
N GLY A 327 59.82 3.16 24.08
CA GLY A 327 60.19 4.29 24.96
C GLY A 327 59.22 5.46 24.85
N GLN A 328 58.04 5.36 25.46
CA GLN A 328 57.70 6.04 26.72
C GLN A 328 57.62 7.58 26.67
N ALA A 329 56.37 8.03 26.82
CA ALA A 329 55.87 8.96 27.83
C ALA A 329 56.67 10.25 28.14
N GLY A 330 55.96 11.37 27.98
CA GLY A 330 56.30 12.64 28.59
C GLY A 330 55.16 13.63 28.45
N ASN A 331 54.27 13.66 29.45
CA ASN A 331 53.37 14.77 29.73
C ASN A 331 54.19 16.07 29.89
N TYR A 332 53.62 17.23 29.55
CA TYR A 332 53.15 18.24 30.50
C TYR A 332 52.57 19.45 29.75
N THR A 333 51.39 19.85 30.22
CA THR A 333 50.77 21.19 30.25
C THR A 333 51.79 22.35 30.21
N GLN A 334 51.51 23.52 29.66
CA GLN A 334 50.57 24.50 30.23
C GLN A 334 50.67 25.83 29.45
N THR A 335 49.57 26.62 29.44
CA THR A 335 49.50 28.10 29.33
C THR A 335 50.04 28.78 28.06
N GLY A 336 49.46 29.86 27.55
CA GLY A 336 48.46 30.77 28.10
C GLY A 336 48.03 31.80 27.04
N ASN A 337 46.92 32.42 27.38
CA ASN A 337 46.13 33.44 26.70
C ASN A 337 46.88 34.77 26.50
N TYR A 338 46.55 35.53 25.44
CA TYR A 338 46.54 37.00 25.22
C TYR A 338 46.40 37.19 23.70
N GLY A 339 45.65 38.11 23.10
CA GLY A 339 45.01 39.34 23.52
C GLY A 339 44.77 40.16 22.25
N GLN A 340 43.68 40.91 22.22
CA GLN A 340 43.14 41.71 21.11
C GLN A 340 44.12 42.72 20.46
N THR A 341 43.89 43.07 19.19
CA THR A 341 43.45 44.40 18.69
C THR A 341 43.95 44.66 17.25
N GLY A 342 43.18 45.41 16.45
CA GLY A 342 43.71 46.15 15.29
C GLY A 342 42.86 46.08 14.02
N ASN A 343 42.19 47.18 13.71
CA ASN A 343 41.22 47.41 12.65
C ASN A 343 41.81 48.30 11.54
N TYR A 344 41.65 47.94 10.25
CA TYR A 344 41.63 48.77 9.02
C TYR A 344 41.25 47.79 7.87
N GLY A 345 40.37 47.98 6.88
CA GLY A 345 39.53 49.06 6.39
C GLY A 345 39.30 48.82 4.88
N GLN A 346 38.03 48.72 4.43
CA GLN A 346 37.49 48.96 3.06
C GLN A 346 38.06 48.16 1.84
N ALA A 347 37.35 47.83 0.75
CA ALA A 347 36.01 48.14 0.22
C ALA A 347 35.65 47.19 -0.97
N GLY A 348 34.35 47.11 -1.30
CA GLY A 348 33.78 46.65 -2.58
C GLY A 348 32.84 45.43 -2.42
N GLY A 349 31.53 45.46 -2.61
CA GLY A 349 30.61 46.42 -3.26
C GLY A 349 29.85 45.72 -4.39
N TYR A 350 28.65 45.17 -4.11
CA TYR A 350 27.66 44.78 -5.13
C TYR A 350 26.32 45.50 -4.85
N PRO A 351 25.62 46.00 -5.89
CA PRO A 351 24.51 46.94 -5.73
C PRO A 351 23.15 46.27 -5.44
N GLN A 352 22.36 46.94 -4.58
CA GLN A 352 20.91 46.74 -4.44
C GLN A 352 20.14 47.79 -5.25
N GLN A 353 18.96 47.42 -5.73
CA GLN A 353 17.93 48.31 -6.28
C GLN A 353 16.58 48.10 -5.55
N PRO A 354 15.67 49.09 -5.58
CA PRO A 354 15.06 49.69 -4.38
C PRO A 354 13.58 49.32 -4.15
N PRO A 355 12.99 49.69 -2.97
CA PRO A 355 11.57 49.52 -2.71
C PRO A 355 10.75 50.76 -3.14
N ALA A 356 9.53 50.55 -3.63
CA ALA A 356 8.57 51.62 -3.89
C ALA A 356 7.18 51.33 -3.27
N SER A 357 6.85 52.17 -2.29
CA SER A 357 5.56 52.79 -1.95
C SER A 357 4.23 52.02 -2.02
N SER A 358 3.64 51.87 -0.81
CA SER A 358 2.26 52.22 -0.40
C SER A 358 1.21 52.60 -1.46
N GLY A 359 0.07 51.91 -1.42
CA GLY A 359 -1.20 52.37 -2.01
C GLY A 359 -2.38 51.42 -1.81
N SER A 360 -3.31 51.83 -0.96
CA SER A 360 -4.76 51.59 -1.05
C SER A 360 -5.36 50.24 -0.65
N SER A 361 -6.03 50.30 0.51
CA SER A 361 -7.14 49.48 0.97
C SER A 361 -8.29 49.38 -0.05
N THR A 362 -8.71 48.16 -0.37
CA THR A 362 -10.08 47.88 -0.84
C THR A 362 -10.58 46.59 -0.17
N SER A 363 -11.40 46.78 0.85
CA SER A 363 -12.28 45.77 1.41
C SER A 363 -13.30 45.33 0.36
N LEU A 364 -13.30 44.06 -0.04
CA LEU A 364 -14.42 43.44 -0.75
C LEU A 364 -15.07 42.41 0.15
N THR A 365 -16.11 42.89 0.84
CA THR A 365 -17.17 42.08 1.43
C THR A 365 -17.93 41.37 0.32
N LEU A 366 -17.90 40.03 0.30
CA LEU A 366 -18.85 39.24 -0.47
C LEU A 366 -19.73 38.43 0.48
N LYS A 367 -21.02 38.76 0.43
CA LYS A 367 -22.13 38.15 1.16
C LYS A 367 -22.26 36.65 0.88
N PRO A 368 -22.78 35.86 1.83
CA PRO A 368 -23.18 34.49 1.59
C PRO A 368 -24.42 34.48 0.68
N THR A 369 -24.32 33.83 -0.49
CA THR A 369 -25.51 33.57 -1.32
C THR A 369 -26.23 32.34 -0.77
N THR A 370 -27.51 32.53 -0.51
CA THR A 370 -28.42 31.53 0.06
C THR A 370 -29.39 31.03 -1.01
N GLN A 371 -29.69 29.73 -0.95
CA GLN A 371 -30.92 29.02 -1.38
C GLN A 371 -31.04 28.52 -2.85
N PRO A 372 -31.96 27.55 -3.13
CA PRO A 372 -32.86 26.81 -2.22
C PRO A 372 -32.81 25.27 -2.32
N ARG A 373 -33.21 24.64 -1.21
CA ARG A 373 -33.69 23.25 -1.14
C ARG A 373 -35.04 23.12 -1.86
N ARG A 374 -35.18 22.12 -2.74
CA ARG A 374 -36.51 21.61 -3.12
C ARG A 374 -36.76 20.26 -2.45
N LYS A 375 -37.78 20.24 -1.58
CA LYS A 375 -38.49 19.05 -1.11
C LYS A 375 -39.71 18.83 -2.01
N LEU A 376 -39.95 17.59 -2.43
CA LEU A 376 -41.28 16.99 -2.69
C LEU A 376 -41.05 15.46 -2.84
N MET A 377 -41.34 14.64 -1.82
CA MET A 377 -42.63 14.00 -1.47
C MET A 377 -43.11 12.93 -2.48
N ILE A 378 -42.83 11.67 -2.12
CA ILE A 378 -43.70 10.46 -2.04
C ILE A 378 -44.93 10.37 -2.98
N GLY A 379 -45.03 9.23 -3.68
CA GLY A 379 -46.31 8.68 -4.17
C GLY A 379 -46.22 7.28 -4.79
N ALA A 380 -46.66 6.27 -4.01
CA ALA A 380 -47.22 4.94 -4.38
C ALA A 380 -46.36 3.96 -5.22
N GLY A 381 -46.13 2.70 -4.86
CA GLY A 381 -46.83 1.85 -3.90
C GLY A 381 -48.11 1.21 -4.46
N ALA A 382 -48.05 0.42 -5.54
CA ALA A 382 -49.03 -0.62 -5.91
C ALA A 382 -48.61 -1.39 -7.18
N ALA A 383 -48.00 -2.58 -7.06
CA ALA A 383 -48.05 -3.67 -8.05
C ALA A 383 -47.30 -4.93 -7.56
N VAL A 384 -47.63 -5.44 -6.37
CA VAL A 384 -47.04 -6.69 -5.81
C VAL A 384 -48.09 -7.80 -5.60
N VAL A 385 -49.31 -7.64 -6.10
CA VAL A 385 -50.32 -8.72 -6.02
C VAL A 385 -50.95 -8.84 -7.39
N VAL A 386 -50.62 -9.92 -8.14
CA VAL A 386 -51.44 -10.62 -9.16
C VAL A 386 -50.63 -11.57 -10.08
N VAL A 387 -49.30 -11.59 -10.08
CA VAL A 387 -48.55 -12.53 -10.96
C VAL A 387 -48.34 -13.92 -10.34
N LEU A 388 -48.70 -14.12 -9.07
CA LEU A 388 -48.68 -15.43 -8.40
C LEU A 388 -50.00 -16.20 -8.63
N ALA A 389 -50.40 -16.44 -9.88
CA ALA A 389 -51.60 -17.25 -10.20
C ALA A 389 -51.61 -17.95 -11.58
N ILE A 390 -50.49 -18.02 -12.33
CA ILE A 390 -50.51 -18.60 -13.70
C ILE A 390 -49.46 -19.72 -13.94
N VAL A 391 -48.72 -20.20 -12.93
CA VAL A 391 -47.68 -21.24 -13.16
C VAL A 391 -47.96 -22.61 -12.52
N ILE A 392 -49.13 -22.82 -11.91
CA ILE A 392 -49.53 -24.17 -11.47
C ILE A 392 -50.94 -24.46 -11.99
N GLY A 393 -51.01 -25.01 -13.20
CA GLY A 393 -52.26 -25.48 -13.78
C GLY A 393 -52.14 -25.80 -15.26
N ILE A 394 -52.01 -27.11 -15.54
CA ILE A 394 -52.25 -27.78 -16.84
C ILE A 394 -50.99 -28.02 -17.70
N VAL A 395 -50.24 -29.06 -17.32
CA VAL A 395 -49.83 -30.12 -18.26
C VAL A 395 -50.47 -31.41 -17.78
N ALA A 396 -51.56 -31.83 -18.43
CA ALA A 396 -51.95 -33.23 -18.61
C ALA A 396 -53.28 -33.31 -19.38
N THR A 397 -53.24 -33.56 -20.69
CA THR A 397 -54.15 -34.50 -21.36
C THR A 397 -53.51 -35.05 -22.63
N LYS A 398 -53.78 -36.34 -22.87
CA LYS A 398 -53.19 -37.26 -23.84
C LYS A 398 -53.88 -37.21 -25.21
N GLY A 399 -53.15 -37.71 -26.21
CA GLY A 399 -53.66 -38.56 -27.31
C GLY A 399 -53.83 -37.85 -28.65
N SER A 400 -53.56 -38.42 -29.84
CA SER A 400 -53.08 -39.73 -30.28
C SER A 400 -52.70 -39.59 -31.77
N SER A 401 -51.67 -40.29 -32.23
CA SER A 401 -51.35 -40.59 -33.66
C SER A 401 -52.49 -41.44 -34.32
N PRO A 402 -52.51 -41.86 -35.63
CA PRO A 402 -51.38 -42.01 -36.58
C PRO A 402 -51.67 -41.83 -38.11
N SER A 403 -50.62 -41.85 -38.96
CA SER A 403 -50.46 -42.78 -40.11
C SER A 403 -49.13 -42.58 -40.87
N THR A 404 -48.38 -43.69 -40.94
CA THR A 404 -47.10 -44.06 -41.59
C THR A 404 -47.32 -44.36 -43.11
N PRO A 405 -46.35 -44.68 -44.03
CA PRO A 405 -44.99 -45.20 -43.77
C PRO A 405 -43.81 -44.90 -44.75
N ALA A 406 -42.64 -45.37 -44.28
CA ALA A 406 -41.48 -45.96 -45.00
C ALA A 406 -40.40 -45.05 -45.64
N ALA A 407 -39.17 -45.06 -45.07
CA ALA A 407 -38.06 -45.92 -45.52
C ALA A 407 -36.72 -45.61 -44.80
N SER A 408 -36.10 -46.65 -44.23
CA SER A 408 -34.67 -47.03 -44.27
C SER A 408 -33.54 -46.09 -43.81
N SER A 409 -33.04 -46.37 -42.59
CA SER A 409 -31.64 -46.47 -42.10
C SER A 409 -30.47 -45.94 -42.95
N THR A 410 -29.60 -45.07 -42.38
CA THR A 410 -28.15 -45.36 -42.16
C THR A 410 -27.46 -44.34 -41.23
N SER A 411 -26.73 -44.87 -40.24
CA SER A 411 -25.45 -44.44 -39.62
C SER A 411 -24.94 -42.97 -39.69
N SER A 412 -24.51 -42.50 -38.51
CA SER A 412 -23.26 -41.75 -38.27
C SER A 412 -23.11 -40.31 -38.79
N ALA A 413 -23.40 -39.34 -37.92
CA ALA A 413 -22.41 -38.38 -37.41
C ALA A 413 -23.06 -37.50 -36.33
N ALA A 414 -22.45 -37.40 -35.15
CA ALA A 414 -22.80 -36.40 -34.16
C ALA A 414 -22.61 -34.98 -34.74
N PRO A 415 -23.45 -33.98 -34.42
CA PRO A 415 -23.09 -32.60 -34.70
C PRO A 415 -21.92 -32.25 -33.78
N ALA A 416 -20.77 -31.99 -34.40
CA ALA A 416 -19.54 -31.63 -33.74
C ALA A 416 -19.76 -30.45 -32.78
N ILE A 417 -19.24 -30.58 -31.57
CA ILE A 417 -18.99 -29.45 -30.68
C ILE A 417 -18.07 -28.50 -31.44
N ALA A 418 -18.56 -27.31 -31.75
CA ALA A 418 -17.78 -26.29 -32.45
C ALA A 418 -16.55 -25.91 -31.63
N THR A 419 -15.37 -25.97 -32.26
CA THR A 419 -14.09 -25.55 -31.72
C THR A 419 -14.15 -24.04 -31.34
N PRO A 420 -13.51 -23.60 -30.24
CA PRO A 420 -13.43 -22.17 -29.92
C PRO A 420 -12.70 -21.38 -31.02
N GLY A 421 -13.34 -20.31 -31.51
CA GLY A 421 -12.81 -19.39 -32.53
C GLY A 421 -13.11 -19.87 -33.96
N THR A 422 -14.18 -19.41 -34.62
CA THR A 422 -14.21 -18.15 -35.39
C THR A 422 -15.70 -17.90 -35.70
N TYR A 423 -16.27 -16.78 -35.27
CA TYR A 423 -17.69 -16.49 -35.50
C TYR A 423 -17.87 -15.84 -36.87
N THR A 424 -18.90 -16.21 -37.63
CA THR A 424 -19.20 -15.61 -38.95
C THR A 424 -20.23 -14.50 -38.89
N SER A 425 -20.90 -14.32 -37.73
CA SER A 425 -21.77 -13.17 -37.46
C SER A 425 -21.87 -12.85 -35.97
N PRO A 426 -22.21 -11.59 -35.59
CA PRO A 426 -22.48 -11.21 -34.21
C PRO A 426 -23.60 -12.02 -33.55
N ASP A 427 -24.67 -12.33 -34.29
CA ASP A 427 -25.79 -13.13 -33.77
C ASP A 427 -25.36 -14.56 -33.40
N GLN A 428 -24.45 -15.15 -34.19
CA GLN A 428 -23.88 -16.45 -33.87
C GLN A 428 -23.02 -16.38 -32.61
N ALA A 429 -22.20 -15.33 -32.49
CA ALA A 429 -21.39 -15.08 -31.29
C ALA A 429 -22.26 -14.85 -30.05
N ALA A 430 -23.35 -14.09 -30.16
CA ALA A 430 -24.30 -13.84 -29.07
C ALA A 430 -24.97 -15.14 -28.58
N LYS A 431 -25.43 -15.99 -29.52
CA LYS A 431 -26.03 -17.30 -29.18
C LYS A 431 -25.05 -18.23 -28.48
N ALA A 432 -23.79 -18.21 -28.88
CA ALA A 432 -22.74 -19.02 -28.26
C ALA A 432 -22.29 -18.47 -26.88
N ASN A 433 -22.59 -17.21 -26.56
CA ASN A 433 -22.15 -16.52 -25.36
C ASN A 433 -23.32 -15.90 -24.58
N PRO A 434 -24.18 -16.72 -23.94
CA PRO A 434 -25.37 -16.22 -23.23
C PRO A 434 -25.04 -15.29 -22.05
N LEU A 435 -23.80 -15.32 -21.54
CA LEU A 435 -23.34 -14.46 -20.43
C LEU A 435 -23.26 -12.97 -20.80
N PHE A 436 -23.21 -12.63 -22.09
CA PHE A 436 -23.19 -11.24 -22.54
C PHE A 436 -24.57 -10.58 -22.43
N LYS A 437 -25.64 -11.39 -22.48
CA LYS A 437 -27.01 -10.91 -22.60
C LYS A 437 -27.40 -10.01 -21.43
N GLY A 438 -27.76 -8.76 -21.73
CA GLY A 438 -28.28 -7.80 -20.77
C GLY A 438 -27.23 -7.13 -19.87
N LYS A 439 -25.93 -7.39 -20.08
CA LYS A 439 -24.85 -6.70 -19.36
C LYS A 439 -24.64 -5.30 -19.93
N SER A 440 -24.48 -4.32 -19.04
CA SER A 440 -24.21 -2.94 -19.46
C SER A 440 -22.74 -2.78 -19.88
N VAL A 441 -22.47 -2.07 -20.98
CA VAL A 441 -21.10 -1.81 -21.45
C VAL A 441 -20.91 -0.34 -21.86
N THR A 442 -19.74 0.21 -21.53
CA THR A 442 -19.25 1.52 -21.99
C THR A 442 -17.93 1.31 -22.73
N ILE A 443 -17.71 1.99 -23.86
CA ILE A 443 -16.44 1.87 -24.61
C ILE A 443 -15.67 3.18 -24.47
N VAL A 444 -14.42 3.07 -24.02
CA VAL A 444 -13.53 4.21 -23.79
C VAL A 444 -12.27 4.03 -24.62
N ASP A 445 -12.01 5.00 -25.49
CA ASP A 445 -10.77 5.11 -26.25
C ASP A 445 -9.69 5.75 -25.39
N VAL A 446 -8.53 5.09 -25.31
CA VAL A 446 -7.36 5.52 -24.55
C VAL A 446 -6.21 5.75 -25.52
N THR A 447 -5.74 6.99 -25.58
CA THR A 447 -4.64 7.42 -26.45
C THR A 447 -3.41 7.83 -25.64
N ASN A 448 -2.29 8.05 -26.32
CA ASN A 448 -1.07 8.54 -25.70
C ASN A 448 -1.32 9.87 -24.94
N ASN A 449 -0.66 10.05 -23.79
CA ASN A 449 -0.82 11.17 -22.84
C ASN A 449 -2.11 11.13 -22.01
N ASP A 450 -2.63 9.94 -21.68
CA ASP A 450 -3.83 9.73 -20.84
C ASP A 450 -5.09 10.44 -21.37
N LYS A 451 -5.12 10.74 -22.67
CA LYS A 451 -6.28 11.33 -23.32
C LYS A 451 -7.33 10.26 -23.56
N MET A 452 -8.53 10.48 -23.02
CA MET A 452 -9.65 9.56 -23.12
C MET A 452 -10.81 10.15 -23.90
N ALA A 453 -11.49 9.30 -24.66
CA ALA A 453 -12.72 9.64 -25.36
C ALA A 453 -13.74 8.52 -25.24
N ILE A 454 -15.04 8.83 -25.12
CA ILE A 454 -16.10 7.83 -24.96
C ILE A 454 -16.85 7.64 -26.27
N TYR A 455 -17.08 6.40 -26.69
CA TYR A 455 -17.95 6.13 -27.83
C TYR A 455 -19.41 6.42 -27.45
N LEU A 456 -20.16 7.05 -28.35
CA LEU A 456 -21.55 7.38 -28.10
C LEU A 456 -22.48 6.31 -28.68
N SER A 457 -23.69 6.21 -28.14
CA SER A 457 -24.70 5.27 -28.62
C SER A 457 -25.03 5.49 -30.12
N SER A 458 -25.62 4.47 -30.74
CA SER A 458 -26.02 4.49 -32.16
C SER A 458 -24.86 4.62 -33.16
N THR A 459 -23.64 4.29 -32.76
CA THR A 459 -22.50 4.14 -33.67
C THR A 459 -22.35 2.67 -34.12
N PRO A 460 -21.69 2.39 -35.26
CA PRO A 460 -21.44 1.01 -35.68
C PRO A 460 -20.74 0.15 -34.62
N GLN A 461 -19.85 0.75 -33.82
CA GLN A 461 -19.15 0.13 -32.71
C GLN A 461 -20.11 -0.29 -31.58
N THR A 462 -21.02 0.60 -31.15
CA THR A 462 -21.98 0.28 -30.09
C THR A 462 -23.04 -0.70 -30.57
N GLN A 463 -23.49 -0.57 -31.82
CA GLN A 463 -24.42 -1.52 -32.46
C GLN A 463 -23.83 -2.93 -32.54
N PHE A 464 -22.52 -3.06 -32.78
CA PHE A 464 -21.84 -4.35 -32.74
C PHE A 464 -21.89 -4.97 -31.34
N MET A 465 -21.65 -4.19 -30.29
CA MET A 465 -21.76 -4.68 -28.90
C MET A 465 -23.20 -5.07 -28.54
N GLU A 466 -24.18 -4.32 -29.02
CA GLU A 466 -25.61 -4.63 -28.85
C GLU A 466 -26.00 -5.92 -29.59
N ALA A 467 -25.47 -6.13 -30.80
CA ALA A 467 -25.66 -7.37 -31.56
C ALA A 467 -25.02 -8.60 -30.87
N LEU A 468 -23.97 -8.40 -30.06
CA LEU A 468 -23.40 -9.43 -29.18
C LEU A 468 -24.27 -9.71 -27.94
N GLY A 469 -25.28 -8.89 -27.67
CA GLY A 469 -26.23 -9.04 -26.57
C GLY A 469 -25.99 -8.10 -25.37
N PHE A 470 -25.00 -7.21 -25.42
CA PHE A 470 -24.81 -6.18 -24.39
C PHE A 470 -25.88 -5.08 -24.51
N VAL A 471 -26.07 -4.33 -23.43
CA VAL A 471 -26.85 -3.10 -23.41
C VAL A 471 -25.87 -1.94 -23.34
N TYR A 472 -25.90 -1.01 -24.30
CA TYR A 472 -24.99 0.13 -24.24
C TYR A 472 -25.40 1.12 -23.15
N ASN A 473 -24.43 1.71 -22.46
CA ASN A 473 -24.67 2.68 -21.40
C ASN A 473 -25.34 3.97 -21.95
N LEU A 474 -26.61 4.17 -21.59
CA LEU A 474 -27.43 5.27 -22.10
C LEU A 474 -27.03 6.66 -21.58
N ASN A 475 -26.20 6.74 -20.52
CA ASN A 475 -25.63 8.01 -20.05
C ASN A 475 -24.74 8.67 -21.11
N TYR A 476 -24.28 7.91 -22.10
CA TYR A 476 -23.44 8.36 -23.22
C TYR A 476 -24.19 8.27 -24.55
N SER A 477 -25.40 8.83 -24.59
CA SER A 477 -26.20 8.88 -25.81
C SER A 477 -25.75 10.00 -26.75
N LYS A 478 -25.73 9.72 -28.06
CA LYS A 478 -25.38 10.73 -29.06
C LYS A 478 -26.46 11.81 -29.15
N SER A 479 -26.08 13.07 -28.97
CA SER A 479 -26.91 14.26 -29.10
C SER A 479 -26.52 15.08 -30.34
N GLY A 480 -27.38 15.11 -31.36
CA GLY A 480 -27.15 15.85 -32.60
C GLY A 480 -25.93 15.33 -33.39
N ASP A 481 -25.11 16.24 -33.90
CA ASP A 481 -23.95 15.94 -34.74
C ASP A 481 -22.63 15.81 -33.97
N GLU A 482 -22.69 15.55 -32.65
CA GLU A 482 -21.47 15.45 -31.85
C GLU A 482 -20.54 14.31 -32.33
N PRO A 483 -19.21 14.52 -32.29
CA PRO A 483 -18.25 13.51 -32.74
C PRO A 483 -18.24 12.30 -31.79
N SER A 484 -18.06 11.10 -32.36
CA SER A 484 -17.81 9.87 -31.61
C SER A 484 -16.52 9.22 -32.10
N PRO A 485 -15.57 8.87 -31.21
CA PRO A 485 -15.65 9.02 -29.74
C PRO A 485 -15.56 10.49 -29.29
N ARG A 486 -16.30 10.84 -28.24
CA ARG A 486 -16.36 12.19 -27.64
C ARG A 486 -15.19 12.36 -26.66
N PRO A 487 -14.28 13.32 -26.88
CA PRO A 487 -13.22 13.61 -25.92
C PRO A 487 -13.77 13.94 -24.53
N LEU A 488 -13.16 13.41 -23.49
CA LEU A 488 -13.47 13.78 -22.11
C LEU A 488 -12.69 15.04 -21.73
N SER A 489 -13.35 15.99 -21.07
CA SER A 489 -12.67 17.15 -20.45
C SER A 489 -12.12 16.78 -19.08
N ASP A 490 -11.07 17.45 -18.58
CA ASP A 490 -10.41 17.22 -17.27
C ASP A 490 -11.40 17.08 -16.09
N THR A 491 -12.55 17.73 -16.18
CA THR A 491 -13.64 17.62 -15.20
C THR A 491 -14.49 16.35 -15.34
N ASP A 492 -14.67 15.85 -16.56
CA ASP A 492 -15.39 14.60 -16.88
C ASP A 492 -14.53 13.35 -16.58
N TYR A 493 -13.20 13.51 -16.47
CA TYR A 493 -12.28 12.43 -16.06
C TYR A 493 -12.60 11.89 -14.66
N ASN A 494 -13.18 12.71 -13.77
CA ASN A 494 -13.43 12.32 -12.37
C ASN A 494 -14.62 11.37 -12.16
N GLY A 495 -15.31 10.96 -13.22
CA GLY A 495 -16.45 10.07 -13.07
C GLY A 495 -16.97 9.54 -14.40
N ILE A 496 -16.30 8.53 -14.96
CA ILE A 496 -16.95 7.69 -15.96
C ILE A 496 -18.13 6.99 -15.27
N GLU A 497 -19.33 7.49 -15.53
CA GLU A 497 -20.59 6.97 -14.99
C GLU A 497 -20.90 5.56 -15.52
N ALA A 498 -20.28 4.57 -14.90
CA ALA A 498 -20.51 3.16 -15.15
C ALA A 498 -20.90 2.49 -13.84
N SER A 499 -22.00 1.72 -13.85
CA SER A 499 -22.47 1.02 -12.64
C SER A 499 -21.51 -0.11 -12.24
N SER A 500 -21.53 -0.53 -10.98
CA SER A 500 -20.65 -1.59 -10.47
C SER A 500 -20.82 -2.95 -11.18
N ASP A 501 -21.99 -3.18 -11.78
CA ASP A 501 -22.30 -4.43 -12.50
C ASP A 501 -22.14 -4.29 -14.02
N SER A 502 -21.52 -3.19 -14.47
CA SER A 502 -21.25 -2.89 -15.88
C SER A 502 -19.79 -3.14 -16.27
N TYR A 503 -19.53 -3.12 -17.57
CA TYR A 503 -18.21 -3.34 -18.15
C TYR A 503 -17.72 -2.07 -18.84
N ILE A 504 -16.41 -1.82 -18.75
CA ILE A 504 -15.76 -0.80 -19.57
C ILE A 504 -14.81 -1.49 -20.53
N LEU A 505 -15.05 -1.36 -21.83
CA LEU A 505 -14.12 -1.77 -22.87
C LEU A 505 -13.11 -0.64 -23.11
N ALA A 506 -11.88 -0.80 -22.64
CA ALA A 506 -10.81 0.17 -22.82
C ALA A 506 -10.05 -0.13 -24.11
N VAL A 507 -10.28 0.65 -25.17
CA VAL A 507 -9.60 0.54 -26.48
C VAL A 507 -8.26 1.27 -26.39
N ARG A 508 -7.16 0.52 -26.30
CA ARG A 508 -5.84 1.09 -26.01
C ARG A 508 -4.95 1.15 -27.23
N SER A 509 -4.35 2.32 -27.46
CA SER A 509 -3.27 2.49 -28.44
C SER A 509 -2.04 3.16 -27.84
N ASP A 510 -2.00 3.28 -26.52
CA ASP A 510 -0.89 3.92 -25.83
C ASP A 510 0.38 3.06 -25.90
N ALA A 511 1.55 3.65 -25.68
CA ALA A 511 2.83 2.92 -25.73
C ALA A 511 2.93 1.77 -24.72
N GLN A 512 2.02 1.69 -23.73
CA GLN A 512 1.93 0.63 -22.74
C GLN A 512 0.86 -0.42 -23.10
N ALA A 513 0.21 -0.32 -24.26
CA ALA A 513 -0.70 -1.33 -24.78
C ALA A 513 0.09 -2.60 -25.14
N GLY A 514 -0.21 -3.71 -24.46
CA GLY A 514 0.51 -4.97 -24.65
C GLY A 514 -0.15 -6.15 -23.95
N ASN A 515 -0.69 -7.08 -24.75
CA ASN A 515 -1.19 -8.41 -24.35
C ASN A 515 -2.29 -8.44 -23.26
N GLY A 516 -3.17 -7.44 -23.20
CA GLY A 516 -4.39 -7.48 -22.37
C GLY A 516 -4.14 -7.33 -20.88
N GLY A 517 -3.02 -6.71 -20.51
CA GLY A 517 -2.71 -6.30 -19.14
C GLY A 517 -3.37 -4.97 -18.77
N LEU A 518 -3.68 -4.78 -17.49
CA LEU A 518 -4.19 -3.49 -16.98
C LEU A 518 -3.07 -2.45 -16.77
N LEU A 519 -1.81 -2.81 -17.03
CA LEU A 519 -0.64 -1.95 -16.91
C LEU A 519 -0.76 -0.75 -17.86
N GLY A 520 -0.74 0.46 -17.32
CA GLY A 520 -0.86 1.70 -18.10
C GLY A 520 -2.27 2.15 -18.43
N ILE A 521 -3.29 1.47 -17.92
CA ILE A 521 -4.65 1.97 -18.02
C ILE A 521 -4.77 3.27 -17.19
N PRO A 522 -5.31 4.36 -17.77
CA PRO A 522 -5.55 5.59 -17.04
C PRO A 522 -6.28 5.35 -15.72
N TYR A 523 -5.84 6.01 -14.66
CA TYR A 523 -6.34 5.86 -13.29
C TYR A 523 -7.87 5.90 -13.20
N GLN A 524 -8.53 6.73 -14.02
CA GLN A 524 -9.98 6.91 -14.05
C GLN A 524 -10.72 5.63 -14.43
N LEU A 525 -10.15 4.84 -15.36
CA LEU A 525 -10.68 3.53 -15.72
C LEU A 525 -10.38 2.51 -14.63
N GLN A 526 -9.19 2.54 -14.03
CA GLN A 526 -8.82 1.63 -12.94
C GLN A 526 -9.62 1.86 -11.65
N SER A 527 -10.01 3.10 -11.39
CA SER A 527 -10.83 3.54 -10.25
C SER A 527 -12.33 3.30 -10.44
N SER A 528 -12.76 3.00 -11.67
CA SER A 528 -14.16 2.71 -11.96
C SER A 528 -14.63 1.44 -11.26
N ARG A 529 -15.86 1.46 -10.76
CA ARG A 529 -16.49 0.27 -10.17
C ARG A 529 -16.90 -0.76 -11.24
N ALA A 530 -16.97 -0.33 -12.50
CA ALA A 530 -17.23 -1.22 -13.61
C ALA A 530 -16.00 -2.06 -13.95
N LYS A 531 -16.24 -3.28 -14.44
CA LYS A 531 -15.15 -4.18 -14.79
C LYS A 531 -14.48 -3.74 -16.09
N VAL A 532 -13.20 -3.38 -16.01
CA VAL A 532 -12.43 -2.96 -17.19
C VAL A 532 -11.90 -4.15 -17.98
N ILE A 533 -12.17 -4.17 -19.27
CA ILE A 533 -11.66 -5.14 -20.25
C ILE A 533 -10.74 -4.37 -21.21
N PRO A 534 -9.42 -4.56 -21.13
CA PRO A 534 -8.49 -3.94 -22.09
C PRO A 534 -8.61 -4.60 -23.47
N LEU A 535 -8.68 -3.78 -24.50
CA LEU A 535 -8.57 -4.17 -25.90
C LEU A 535 -7.29 -3.58 -26.47
N ASP A 536 -6.26 -4.42 -26.54
CA ASP A 536 -4.89 -4.02 -26.92
C ASP A 536 -4.43 -4.70 -28.22
N ASP A 537 -5.25 -5.58 -28.82
CA ASP A 537 -4.91 -6.20 -30.10
C ASP A 537 -4.88 -5.13 -31.20
N PRO A 538 -3.75 -4.90 -31.90
CA PRO A 538 -3.63 -3.80 -32.84
C PRO A 538 -4.65 -3.83 -33.98
N ALA A 539 -5.05 -5.03 -34.44
CA ALA A 539 -6.06 -5.18 -35.49
C ALA A 539 -7.45 -4.84 -34.95
N ALA A 540 -7.79 -5.28 -33.74
CA ALA A 540 -9.05 -4.93 -33.09
C ALA A 540 -9.15 -3.43 -32.76
N VAL A 541 -8.08 -2.83 -32.23
CA VAL A 541 -8.01 -1.39 -31.95
C VAL A 541 -8.18 -0.57 -33.23
N SER A 542 -7.48 -0.95 -34.30
CA SER A 542 -7.64 -0.32 -35.60
C SER A 542 -9.06 -0.49 -36.15
N ALA A 543 -9.67 -1.67 -35.99
CA ALA A 543 -11.04 -1.93 -36.42
C ALA A 543 -12.09 -1.10 -35.64
N MET A 544 -11.85 -0.84 -34.35
CA MET A 544 -12.69 0.02 -33.50
C MET A 544 -12.58 1.51 -33.86
N ARG A 545 -11.37 2.00 -34.15
CA ARG A 545 -11.14 3.42 -34.47
C ARG A 545 -11.46 3.78 -35.91
N ASN A 546 -11.13 2.88 -36.84
CA ASN A 546 -11.33 3.07 -38.28
C ASN A 546 -12.35 2.04 -38.78
N TRP A 547 -13.64 2.31 -38.52
CA TRP A 547 -14.69 1.38 -38.88
C TRP A 547 -14.79 1.18 -40.39
N SER A 548 -14.75 -0.08 -40.83
CA SER A 548 -14.78 -0.50 -42.24
C SER A 548 -15.67 -1.74 -42.40
N PRO A 549 -16.03 -2.14 -43.64
CA PRO A 549 -16.79 -3.36 -43.87
C PRO A 549 -16.14 -4.64 -43.29
N GLY A 550 -14.81 -4.66 -43.13
CA GLY A 550 -14.07 -5.78 -42.53
C GLY A 550 -13.95 -5.72 -41.00
N SER A 551 -14.31 -4.60 -40.36
CA SER A 551 -14.12 -4.40 -38.92
C SER A 551 -14.90 -5.41 -38.08
N GLN A 552 -16.11 -5.78 -38.49
CA GLN A 552 -16.93 -6.74 -37.76
C GLN A 552 -16.24 -8.11 -37.65
N GLN A 553 -15.69 -8.64 -38.74
CA GLN A 553 -15.01 -9.94 -38.72
C GLN A 553 -13.76 -9.91 -37.82
N ILE A 554 -12.98 -8.82 -37.90
CA ILE A 554 -11.80 -8.65 -37.05
C ILE A 554 -12.19 -8.62 -35.57
N LEU A 555 -13.28 -7.95 -35.20
CA LEU A 555 -13.77 -7.90 -33.83
C LEU A 555 -14.36 -9.23 -33.37
N LEU A 556 -15.02 -9.99 -34.24
CA LEU A 556 -15.45 -11.36 -33.92
C LEU A 556 -14.26 -12.26 -33.56
N ASP A 557 -13.15 -12.12 -34.29
CA ASP A 557 -11.98 -12.97 -34.11
C ASP A 557 -11.11 -12.54 -32.91
N LYS A 558 -11.06 -11.24 -32.61
CA LYS A 558 -10.10 -10.67 -31.64
C LYS A 558 -10.75 -10.13 -30.37
N LEU A 559 -11.91 -9.47 -30.47
CA LEU A 559 -12.58 -8.87 -29.32
C LEU A 559 -13.44 -9.90 -28.56
N VAL A 560 -14.16 -10.79 -29.24
CA VAL A 560 -15.04 -11.77 -28.56
C VAL A 560 -14.27 -12.67 -27.58
N PRO A 561 -13.09 -13.22 -27.91
CA PRO A 561 -12.30 -13.98 -26.93
C PRO A 561 -11.87 -13.15 -25.71
N ALA A 562 -11.55 -11.87 -25.91
CA ALA A 562 -11.22 -10.96 -24.82
C ALA A 562 -12.43 -10.70 -23.91
N LEU A 563 -13.61 -10.51 -24.49
CA LEU A 563 -14.87 -10.39 -23.75
C LEU A 563 -15.22 -11.65 -22.98
N GLN A 564 -15.04 -12.84 -23.56
CA GLN A 564 -15.27 -14.11 -22.87
C GLN A 564 -14.43 -14.22 -21.60
N LYS A 565 -13.13 -13.94 -21.70
CA LYS A 565 -12.20 -13.94 -20.56
C LYS A 565 -12.54 -12.84 -19.54
N GLY A 566 -12.99 -11.69 -20.02
CA GLY A 566 -13.38 -10.54 -19.20
C GLY A 566 -14.68 -10.74 -18.43
N VAL A 567 -15.66 -11.46 -18.99
CA VAL A 567 -17.00 -11.65 -18.39
C VAL A 567 -17.09 -12.88 -17.47
N THR A 568 -16.24 -13.89 -17.66
CA THR A 568 -16.24 -15.12 -16.82
C THR A 568 -15.37 -15.06 -15.57
N LYS A 569 -14.32 -14.24 -15.57
CA LYS A 569 -13.58 -13.90 -14.34
C LYS A 569 -14.36 -12.90 -13.50
#